data_AF-A0A957WWB1-F1
#
_entry.id   AF-A0A957WWB1-F1
#
_cell.length_a   1.000
_cell.length_b   1.000
_cell.length_c   1.000
_cell.angle_alpha   90.00
_cell.angle_beta   90.00
_cell.angle_gamma   90.00
#
_symmetry.space_group_name_H-M   'P 1'
#
loop_
_entity.id
_entity.type
_entity.pdbx_description
1 polymer ?
#
loop_
_entity_poly.entity_id
_entity_poly.type
_entity_poly.pdbx_seq_one_letter_code
_entity_poly.pdbx_strand_id
1 'polypeptide(L)'
;MHEQPNDRPEYWQAEGFVELCLSRFRAAQEAGHWERQRTGFYQLTTYHGRTLGVLNSGLHRGDEALVQAALHNLLTLHRSMMHMHRMAPRLIPLPLALSEHSRGEFVRDLIMRVLTETPPALTLAQIHQRANDADLLGQISDVHLDEQLQALIKSGHVDTGDDGCIRTTRPYVELDKDVAGLRALIGRTFYAGFAALGYDSLGAILEQRASFKRDFHLLTRLREPYTIELFLNTVQLLLDTSVSSTKVWRYADLLHSPHPRPYQQAAFDVFRQHGYDSI
;
A
#
# COMPACT_ATOMS: atom_id res chain seq x y z
N MET A 1 -7.27 20.45 -47.77
CA MET A 1 -7.80 19.94 -46.49
C MET A 1 -6.75 20.27 -45.44
N HIS A 2 -6.98 21.31 -44.63
CA HIS A 2 -6.17 21.57 -43.46
C HIS A 2 -6.69 20.65 -42.34
N GLU A 3 -5.88 19.70 -41.90
CA GLU A 3 -6.10 19.01 -40.63
C GLU A 3 -6.06 20.08 -39.54
N GLN A 4 -7.21 20.30 -38.88
CA GLN A 4 -7.23 21.08 -37.65
C GLN A 4 -6.42 20.31 -36.60
N PRO A 5 -5.49 20.96 -35.88
CA PRO A 5 -4.83 20.32 -34.76
C PRO A 5 -5.90 19.86 -33.77
N ASN A 6 -5.77 18.62 -33.32
CA ASN A 6 -6.65 18.01 -32.34
C ASN A 6 -6.46 18.75 -31.01
N ASP A 7 -7.24 19.81 -30.81
CA ASP A 7 -7.17 20.78 -29.70
C ASP A 7 -7.71 20.19 -28.39
N ARG A 8 -7.46 18.89 -28.17
CA ARG A 8 -7.73 18.25 -26.89
C ARG A 8 -6.63 18.68 -25.95
N PRO A 9 -6.96 19.27 -24.79
CA PRO A 9 -5.94 19.60 -23.80
C PRO A 9 -5.16 18.31 -23.46
N GLU A 10 -3.84 18.37 -23.60
CA GLU A 10 -2.96 17.27 -23.23
C GLU A 10 -3.27 16.89 -21.77
N TYR A 11 -3.61 15.62 -21.56
CA TYR A 11 -3.81 15.10 -20.22
C TYR A 11 -2.48 15.14 -19.47
N TRP A 12 -2.51 15.46 -18.17
CA TRP A 12 -1.29 15.63 -17.37
C TRP A 12 -0.39 14.39 -17.42
N GLN A 13 0.93 14.60 -17.39
CA GLN A 13 1.93 13.55 -17.39
C GLN A 13 2.70 13.54 -16.07
N ALA A 14 2.90 12.36 -15.48
CA ALA A 14 3.49 12.23 -14.16
C ALA A 14 5.02 12.45 -14.13
N GLU A 15 5.71 12.36 -15.27
CA GLU A 15 7.19 12.30 -15.35
C GLU A 15 7.86 13.51 -14.69
N GLY A 16 7.59 14.73 -15.15
CA GLY A 16 8.22 15.94 -14.59
C GLY A 16 7.88 16.17 -13.11
N PHE A 17 6.66 15.79 -12.68
CA PHE A 17 6.28 15.87 -11.27
C PHE A 17 7.05 14.87 -10.41
N VAL A 18 7.19 13.64 -10.89
CA VAL A 18 7.96 12.58 -10.26
C VAL A 18 9.44 12.95 -10.14
N GLU A 19 10.03 13.49 -11.20
CA GLU A 19 11.43 13.95 -11.20
C GLU A 19 11.67 15.00 -10.12
N LEU A 20 10.76 15.98 -10.00
CA LEU A 20 10.82 17.00 -8.96
C LEU A 20 10.75 16.40 -7.56
N CYS A 21 9.81 15.48 -7.33
CA CYS A 21 9.65 14.79 -6.04
C CYS A 21 10.87 13.93 -5.69
N LEU A 22 11.43 13.19 -6.65
CA LEU A 22 12.62 12.37 -6.46
C LEU A 22 13.88 13.21 -6.19
N SER A 23 14.04 14.33 -6.89
CA SER A 23 15.14 15.26 -6.65
C SER A 23 15.09 15.84 -5.23
N ARG A 24 13.91 16.29 -4.79
CA ARG A 24 13.69 16.77 -3.43
C ARG A 24 13.91 15.69 -2.37
N PHE A 25 13.47 14.46 -2.66
CA PHE A 25 13.69 13.31 -1.80
C PHE A 25 15.18 13.03 -1.60
N ARG A 26 15.97 12.99 -2.68
CA ARG A 26 17.42 12.73 -2.63
C ARG A 26 18.16 13.84 -1.88
N ALA A 27 17.85 15.10 -2.14
CA ALA A 27 18.43 16.22 -1.39
C ALA A 27 18.09 16.16 0.12
N ALA A 28 16.86 15.76 0.46
CA ALA A 28 16.47 15.57 1.85
C ALA A 28 17.16 14.35 2.51
N GLN A 29 17.46 13.32 1.73
CA GLN A 29 18.22 12.15 2.17
C GLN A 29 19.68 12.53 2.49
N GLU A 30 20.34 13.26 1.60
CA GLU A 30 21.70 13.77 1.80
C GLU A 30 21.82 14.67 3.03
N ALA A 31 20.79 15.48 3.30
CA ALA A 31 20.73 16.38 4.45
C ALA A 31 20.21 15.73 5.76
N GLY A 32 19.83 14.45 5.75
CA GLY A 32 19.27 13.76 6.93
C GLY A 32 17.88 14.25 7.37
N HIS A 33 17.14 14.93 6.50
CA HIS A 33 15.82 15.50 6.79
C HIS A 33 14.69 14.49 6.50
N TRP A 34 14.43 13.59 7.44
CA TRP A 34 13.49 12.49 7.27
C TRP A 34 12.03 12.94 7.00
N GLU A 35 11.55 14.03 7.59
CA GLU A 35 10.21 14.59 7.32
C GLU A 35 10.03 15.02 5.86
N ARG A 36 11.09 15.61 5.28
CA ARG A 36 11.09 16.06 3.88
C ARG A 36 11.16 14.89 2.91
N GLN A 37 11.84 13.81 3.27
CA GLN A 37 11.81 12.56 2.51
C GLN A 37 10.37 12.00 2.45
N ARG A 38 9.68 11.93 3.61
CA ARG A 38 8.28 11.46 3.67
C ARG A 38 7.31 12.35 2.89
N THR A 39 7.52 13.67 2.92
CA THR A 39 6.69 14.62 2.15
C THR A 39 6.66 14.30 0.67
N GLY A 40 7.83 14.00 0.06
CA GLY A 40 7.91 13.62 -1.35
C GLY A 40 7.11 12.35 -1.67
N PHE A 41 7.22 11.33 -0.81
CA PHE A 41 6.46 10.09 -0.96
C PHE A 41 4.94 10.30 -0.85
N TYR A 42 4.47 11.07 0.13
CA TYR A 42 3.03 11.31 0.31
C TYR A 42 2.42 12.17 -0.81
N GLN A 43 3.22 13.07 -1.39
CA GLN A 43 2.83 13.79 -2.61
C GLN A 43 2.57 12.82 -3.76
N LEU A 44 3.49 11.88 -4.03
CA LEU A 44 3.28 10.86 -5.06
C LEU A 44 2.07 9.96 -4.75
N THR A 45 1.90 9.57 -3.48
CA THR A 45 0.76 8.73 -3.04
C THR A 45 -0.59 9.42 -3.30
N THR A 46 -0.67 10.74 -3.06
CA THR A 46 -1.88 11.53 -3.31
C THR A 46 -2.22 11.54 -4.81
N TYR A 47 -1.23 11.77 -5.67
CA TYR A 47 -1.43 11.74 -7.12
C TYR A 47 -1.74 10.32 -7.63
N HIS A 48 -1.17 9.28 -7.01
CA HIS A 48 -1.49 7.89 -7.34
C HIS A 48 -2.97 7.59 -7.08
N GLY A 49 -3.50 7.96 -5.90
CA GLY A 49 -4.91 7.80 -5.58
C GLY A 49 -5.84 8.56 -6.54
N ARG A 50 -5.49 9.80 -6.90
CA ARG A 50 -6.24 10.58 -7.91
C ARG A 50 -6.21 9.91 -9.28
N THR A 51 -5.07 9.38 -9.70
CA THR A 51 -4.92 8.69 -10.99
C THR A 51 -5.76 7.42 -11.06
N LEU A 52 -5.86 6.65 -9.96
CA LEU A 52 -6.80 5.52 -9.87
C LEU A 52 -8.26 5.98 -10.07
N GLY A 53 -8.65 7.11 -9.48
CA GLY A 53 -9.97 7.70 -9.70
C GLY A 53 -10.22 8.06 -11.18
N VAL A 54 -9.22 8.63 -11.84
CA VAL A 54 -9.32 8.96 -13.27
C VAL A 54 -9.36 7.71 -14.15
N LEU A 55 -8.52 6.71 -13.87
CA LEU A 55 -8.55 5.41 -14.55
C LEU A 55 -9.96 4.80 -14.46
N ASN A 56 -10.53 4.74 -13.26
CA ASN A 56 -11.87 4.22 -13.06
C ASN A 56 -12.91 5.01 -13.87
N SER A 57 -12.84 6.34 -13.89
CA SER A 57 -13.73 7.16 -14.73
C SER A 57 -13.53 6.90 -16.22
N GLY A 58 -12.30 6.72 -16.69
CA GLY A 58 -11.97 6.39 -18.08
C GLY A 58 -12.53 5.03 -18.49
N LEU A 59 -12.36 4.00 -17.65
CA LEU A 59 -12.93 2.67 -17.86
C LEU A 59 -14.45 2.73 -17.98
N HIS A 60 -15.14 3.45 -17.09
CA HIS A 60 -16.61 3.58 -17.13
C HIS A 60 -17.11 4.26 -18.42
N ARG A 61 -16.35 5.23 -18.93
CA ARG A 61 -16.71 5.97 -20.15
C ARG A 61 -16.27 5.25 -21.43
N GLY A 62 -15.41 4.22 -21.32
CA GLY A 62 -14.74 3.63 -22.48
C GLY A 62 -13.79 4.62 -23.17
N ASP A 63 -13.22 5.57 -22.42
CA ASP A 63 -12.30 6.58 -22.95
C ASP A 63 -10.87 6.01 -22.99
N GLU A 64 -10.53 5.41 -24.13
CA GLU A 64 -9.28 4.71 -24.35
C GLU A 64 -8.04 5.59 -24.10
N ALA A 65 -8.05 6.83 -24.60
CA ALA A 65 -6.93 7.76 -24.44
C ALA A 65 -6.72 8.14 -22.96
N LEU A 66 -7.82 8.38 -22.22
CA LEU A 66 -7.76 8.69 -20.80
C LEU A 66 -7.27 7.50 -19.97
N VAL A 67 -7.72 6.29 -20.31
CA VAL A 67 -7.27 5.06 -19.65
C VAL A 67 -5.78 4.83 -19.88
N GLN A 68 -5.30 4.96 -21.11
CA GLN A 68 -3.87 4.84 -21.42
C GLN A 68 -3.04 5.85 -20.63
N ALA A 69 -3.44 7.13 -20.64
CA ALA A 69 -2.71 8.17 -19.93
C ALA A 69 -2.72 7.95 -18.41
N ALA A 70 -3.84 7.50 -17.84
CA ALA A 70 -3.92 7.17 -16.42
C ALA A 70 -3.05 5.96 -16.05
N LEU A 71 -3.04 4.89 -16.86
CA LEU A 71 -2.18 3.72 -16.62
C LEU A 71 -0.70 4.07 -16.73
N HIS A 72 -0.31 4.90 -17.70
CA HIS A 72 1.06 5.42 -17.79
C HIS A 72 1.48 6.16 -16.52
N ASN A 73 0.63 7.10 -16.07
CA ASN A 73 0.91 7.85 -14.85
C ASN A 73 0.97 6.95 -13.62
N LEU A 74 0.10 5.93 -13.51
CA LEU A 74 0.15 4.95 -12.41
C LEU A 74 1.48 4.19 -12.39
N LEU A 75 1.94 3.68 -13.53
CA LEU A 75 3.23 3.00 -13.64
C LEU A 75 4.39 3.91 -13.20
N THR A 76 4.41 5.15 -13.68
CA THR A 76 5.47 6.13 -13.38
C THR A 76 5.48 6.52 -11.90
N LEU A 77 4.31 6.79 -11.32
CA LEU A 77 4.17 7.12 -9.90
C LEU A 77 4.55 5.93 -9.01
N HIS A 78 4.01 4.75 -9.29
CA HIS A 78 4.21 3.57 -8.45
C HIS A 78 5.65 3.09 -8.45
N ARG A 79 6.32 3.06 -9.61
CA ARG A 79 7.77 2.75 -9.71
C ARG A 79 8.60 3.72 -8.88
N SER A 80 8.26 4.99 -8.88
CA SER A 80 8.99 6.03 -8.15
C SER A 80 8.78 5.94 -6.65
N MET A 81 7.55 5.67 -6.19
CA MET A 81 7.29 5.35 -4.79
C MET A 81 8.04 4.10 -4.33
N MET A 82 8.08 3.06 -5.17
CA MET A 82 8.87 1.85 -4.89
C MET A 82 10.36 2.14 -4.84
N HIS A 83 10.87 3.03 -5.69
CA HIS A 83 12.26 3.47 -5.65
C HIS A 83 12.58 4.21 -4.34
N MET A 84 11.74 5.16 -3.91
CA MET A 84 11.89 5.85 -2.62
C MET A 84 11.88 4.85 -1.45
N HIS A 85 10.95 3.88 -1.46
CA HIS A 85 10.90 2.81 -0.44
C HIS A 85 12.20 2.00 -0.40
N ARG A 86 12.73 1.57 -1.55
CA ARG A 86 14.00 0.82 -1.60
C ARG A 86 15.20 1.64 -1.11
N MET A 87 15.20 2.96 -1.31
CA MET A 87 16.26 3.84 -0.84
C MET A 87 16.23 4.08 0.68
N ALA A 88 15.05 4.07 1.28
CA ALA A 88 14.87 4.32 2.72
C ALA A 88 13.73 3.46 3.32
N PRO A 89 13.88 2.13 3.38
CA PRO A 89 12.77 1.20 3.66
C PRO A 89 12.22 1.28 5.09
N ARG A 90 12.97 1.87 6.02
CA ARG A 90 12.55 2.10 7.42
C ARG A 90 11.83 3.44 7.65
N LEU A 91 11.79 4.29 6.63
CA LEU A 91 11.25 5.64 6.71
C LEU A 91 10.12 5.87 5.70
N ILE A 92 10.24 5.23 4.55
CA ILE A 92 9.30 5.35 3.45
C ILE A 92 8.46 4.09 3.42
N PRO A 93 7.13 4.21 3.59
CA PRO A 93 6.24 3.06 3.59
C PRO A 93 6.25 2.32 2.25
N LEU A 94 5.85 1.05 2.29
CA LEU A 94 5.63 0.29 1.07
C LEU A 94 4.39 0.86 0.34
N PRO A 95 4.48 1.22 -0.96
CA PRO A 95 3.32 1.73 -1.69
C PRO A 95 2.34 0.59 -1.98
N LEU A 96 1.24 0.55 -1.22
CA LEU A 96 0.14 -0.38 -1.46
C LEU A 96 -0.95 0.31 -2.30
N ALA A 97 -1.34 -0.32 -3.41
CA ALA A 97 -2.46 0.14 -4.24
C ALA A 97 -3.79 -0.29 -3.63
N LEU A 98 -4.16 0.34 -2.52
CA LEU A 98 -5.41 0.08 -1.80
C LEU A 98 -6.41 1.21 -2.01
N SER A 99 -7.67 0.84 -2.23
CA SER A 99 -8.79 1.77 -2.10
C SER A 99 -8.91 2.28 -0.66
N GLU A 100 -9.59 3.41 -0.44
CA GLU A 100 -9.84 3.94 0.90
C GLU A 100 -10.49 2.90 1.83
N HIS A 101 -11.47 2.15 1.30
CA HIS A 101 -12.10 1.07 2.04
C HIS A 101 -11.12 -0.05 2.42
N SER A 102 -10.31 -0.49 1.46
CA SER A 102 -9.30 -1.54 1.68
C SER A 102 -8.17 -1.08 2.59
N ARG A 103 -7.89 0.23 2.68
CA ARG A 103 -6.96 0.79 3.68
C ARG A 103 -7.51 0.59 5.09
N GLY A 104 -8.80 0.84 5.32
CA GLY A 104 -9.43 0.57 6.61
C GLY A 104 -9.36 -0.92 7.01
N GLU A 105 -9.62 -1.83 6.06
CA GLU A 105 -9.45 -3.27 6.28
C GLU A 105 -7.99 -3.65 6.57
N PHE A 106 -7.03 -3.07 5.85
CA PHE A 106 -5.62 -3.31 6.11
C PHE A 106 -5.19 -2.80 7.50
N VAL A 107 -5.71 -1.65 7.96
CA VAL A 107 -5.45 -1.17 9.32
C VAL A 107 -6.00 -2.14 10.37
N ARG A 108 -7.16 -2.78 10.11
CA ARG A 108 -7.66 -3.86 10.98
C ARG A 108 -6.74 -5.07 10.99
N ASP A 109 -6.18 -5.45 9.83
CA ASP A 109 -5.18 -6.53 9.78
C ASP A 109 -3.96 -6.19 10.63
N LEU A 110 -3.47 -4.94 10.60
CA LEU A 110 -2.36 -4.50 11.44
C LEU A 110 -2.70 -4.64 12.92
N ILE A 111 -3.86 -4.15 13.35
CA ILE A 111 -4.33 -4.26 14.75
C ILE A 111 -4.43 -5.73 15.15
N MET A 112 -5.05 -6.57 14.32
CA MET A 112 -5.22 -8.00 14.61
C MET A 112 -3.87 -8.73 14.68
N ARG A 113 -2.90 -8.38 13.82
CA ARG A 113 -1.54 -8.92 13.90
C ARG A 113 -0.85 -8.51 15.20
N VAL A 114 -0.90 -7.22 15.56
CA VAL A 114 -0.33 -6.70 16.83
C VAL A 114 -0.89 -7.46 18.03
N LEU A 115 -2.20 -7.69 18.08
CA LEU A 115 -2.87 -8.45 19.14
C LEU A 115 -2.61 -9.96 19.08
N THR A 116 -2.24 -10.51 17.92
CA THR A 116 -1.91 -11.93 17.78
C THR A 116 -0.48 -12.22 18.21
N GLU A 117 0.45 -11.32 17.88
CA GLU A 117 1.87 -11.45 18.20
C GLU A 117 2.18 -11.09 19.66
N THR A 118 1.23 -10.46 20.36
CA THR A 118 1.40 -10.01 21.74
C THR A 118 0.32 -10.65 22.63
N PRO A 119 0.64 -11.76 23.33
CA PRO A 119 -0.32 -12.48 24.15
C PRO A 119 -0.98 -11.71 25.30
N PRO A 120 -0.32 -10.76 26.01
CA PRO A 120 -0.99 -9.98 27.05
C PRO A 120 -1.93 -8.93 26.46
N ALA A 121 -2.93 -8.52 27.24
CA ALA A 121 -3.79 -7.38 26.91
C ALA A 121 -2.95 -6.14 26.60
N LEU A 122 -3.32 -5.43 25.54
CA LEU A 122 -2.64 -4.22 25.09
C LEU A 122 -3.51 -2.99 25.32
N THR A 123 -2.91 -1.95 25.86
CA THR A 123 -3.56 -0.64 25.94
C THR A 123 -3.68 -0.01 24.55
N LEU A 124 -4.60 0.95 24.39
CA LEU A 124 -4.76 1.69 23.14
C LEU A 124 -3.43 2.30 22.67
N ALA A 125 -2.69 2.93 23.59
CA ALA A 125 -1.39 3.53 23.29
C ALA A 125 -0.37 2.50 22.76
N GLN A 126 -0.36 1.28 23.32
CA GLN A 126 0.53 0.22 22.84
C GLN A 126 0.12 -0.30 21.47
N ILE A 127 -1.19 -0.40 21.20
CA ILE A 127 -1.70 -0.79 19.89
C ILE A 127 -1.33 0.27 18.85
N HIS A 128 -1.55 1.56 19.17
CA HIS A 128 -1.22 2.67 18.27
C HIS A 128 0.27 2.69 17.94
N GLN A 129 1.12 2.57 18.96
CA GLN A 129 2.56 2.55 18.79
C GLN A 129 2.97 1.37 17.89
N ARG A 130 2.56 0.14 18.22
CA ARG A 130 2.98 -1.05 17.46
C ARG A 130 2.43 -1.09 16.04
N ALA A 131 1.21 -0.61 15.82
CA ALA A 131 0.62 -0.53 14.48
C ALA A 131 1.39 0.48 13.60
N ASN A 132 1.85 1.59 14.18
CA ASN A 132 2.68 2.57 13.50
C ASN A 132 4.13 2.12 13.32
N ASP A 133 4.69 1.38 14.29
CA ASP A 133 6.03 0.79 14.21
C ASP A 133 6.14 -0.25 13.08
N ALA A 134 5.02 -0.82 12.64
CA ALA A 134 5.02 -1.67 11.45
C ALA A 134 5.37 -0.91 10.16
N ASP A 135 5.23 0.43 10.14
CA ASP A 135 5.55 1.36 9.05
C ASP A 135 5.09 0.92 7.64
N LEU A 136 4.01 0.12 7.57
CA LEU A 136 3.50 -0.42 6.31
C LEU A 136 2.66 0.59 5.51
N LEU A 137 2.04 1.57 6.20
CA LEU A 137 1.28 2.67 5.59
C LEU A 137 1.82 4.06 5.94
N GLY A 138 2.91 4.10 6.72
CA GLY A 138 3.35 5.29 7.43
C GLY A 138 2.47 5.59 8.64
N GLN A 139 2.64 6.78 9.22
CA GLN A 139 1.92 7.17 10.43
C GLN A 139 0.40 7.25 10.19
N ILE A 140 -0.33 6.34 10.84
CA ILE A 140 -1.78 6.27 10.92
C ILE A 140 -2.20 7.10 12.13
N SER A 141 -3.17 8.00 11.96
CA SER A 141 -3.71 8.80 13.07
C SER A 141 -4.42 7.93 14.10
N ASP A 142 -4.25 8.26 15.38
CA ASP A 142 -4.89 7.58 16.51
C ASP A 142 -6.42 7.50 16.33
N VAL A 143 -7.06 8.57 15.85
CA VAL A 143 -8.50 8.60 15.55
C VAL A 143 -8.90 7.46 14.60
N HIS A 144 -8.14 7.25 13.53
CA HIS A 144 -8.44 6.22 12.54
C HIS A 144 -8.15 4.81 13.08
N LEU A 145 -7.11 4.65 13.89
CA LEU A 145 -6.82 3.39 14.59
C LEU A 145 -7.95 3.04 15.56
N ASP A 146 -8.44 4.02 16.32
CA ASP A 146 -9.56 3.87 17.24
C ASP A 146 -10.84 3.48 16.50
N GLU A 147 -11.17 4.16 15.39
CA GLU A 147 -12.30 3.80 14.53
C GLU A 147 -12.23 2.33 14.07
N GLN A 148 -11.06 1.87 13.63
CA GLN A 148 -10.90 0.49 13.16
C GLN A 148 -10.90 -0.52 14.31
N LEU A 149 -10.33 -0.18 15.46
CA LEU A 149 -10.39 -1.01 16.66
C LEU A 149 -11.82 -1.17 17.17
N GLN A 150 -12.59 -0.09 17.21
CA GLN A 150 -14.02 -0.14 17.57
C GLN A 150 -14.82 -1.00 16.60
N ALA A 151 -14.49 -0.98 15.31
CA ALA A 151 -15.09 -1.89 14.34
C ALA A 151 -14.81 -3.36 14.67
N LEU A 152 -13.57 -3.69 15.08
CA LEU A 152 -13.16 -5.04 15.50
C LEU A 152 -13.83 -5.49 16.80
N ILE A 153 -14.00 -4.57 17.76
CA ILE A 153 -14.73 -4.81 19.01
C ILE A 153 -16.19 -5.10 18.70
N LYS A 154 -16.84 -4.26 17.89
CA LYS A 154 -18.23 -4.43 17.49
C LYS A 154 -18.47 -5.72 16.71
N SER A 155 -17.50 -6.15 15.89
CA SER A 155 -17.57 -7.45 15.21
C SER A 155 -17.18 -8.62 16.11
N GLY A 156 -16.84 -8.41 17.39
CA GLY A 156 -16.45 -9.46 18.32
C GLY A 156 -15.17 -10.18 17.95
N HIS A 157 -14.25 -9.50 17.26
CA HIS A 157 -12.89 -10.00 17.01
C HIS A 157 -11.92 -9.61 18.13
N VAL A 158 -12.19 -8.48 18.78
CA VAL A 158 -11.45 -7.95 19.91
C VAL A 158 -12.40 -7.80 21.09
N ASP A 159 -11.92 -8.12 22.30
CA ASP A 159 -12.59 -7.85 23.55
C ASP A 159 -11.81 -6.79 24.34
N THR A 160 -12.53 -6.02 25.16
CA THR A 160 -11.96 -4.96 25.98
C THR A 160 -12.21 -5.25 27.44
N GLY A 161 -11.14 -5.39 28.22
CA GLY A 161 -11.18 -5.50 29.67
C GLY A 161 -10.47 -4.31 30.33
N ASP A 162 -10.44 -4.33 31.67
CA ASP A 162 -9.78 -3.30 32.47
C ASP A 162 -8.28 -3.16 32.15
N ASP A 163 -7.65 -4.27 31.75
CA ASP A 163 -6.22 -4.35 31.40
C ASP A 163 -5.92 -4.01 29.92
N GLY A 164 -6.94 -3.69 29.12
CA GLY A 164 -6.80 -3.31 27.71
C GLY A 164 -7.55 -4.24 26.74
N CYS A 165 -7.09 -4.27 25.49
CA CYS A 165 -7.71 -5.03 24.41
C CYS A 165 -7.02 -6.38 24.21
N ILE A 166 -7.81 -7.43 24.00
CA ILE A 166 -7.33 -8.78 23.66
C ILE A 166 -8.03 -9.31 22.41
N ARG A 167 -7.31 -10.12 21.64
CA ARG A 167 -7.91 -10.88 20.54
C ARG A 167 -8.83 -11.98 21.09
N THR A 168 -10.02 -12.09 20.54
CA THR A 168 -10.96 -13.19 20.84
C THR A 168 -10.62 -14.46 20.04
N THR A 169 -11.34 -15.55 20.33
CA THR A 169 -11.26 -16.81 19.55
C THR A 169 -11.98 -16.74 18.21
N ARG A 170 -12.69 -15.65 17.89
CA ARG A 170 -13.43 -15.52 16.62
C ARG A 170 -12.44 -15.55 15.45
N PRO A 171 -12.65 -16.41 14.43
CA PRO A 171 -11.79 -16.43 13.25
C PRO A 171 -11.75 -15.07 12.56
N TYR A 172 -10.55 -14.66 12.16
CA TYR A 172 -10.29 -13.44 11.43
C TYR A 172 -9.61 -13.81 10.11
N VAL A 173 -10.11 -13.25 9.01
CA VAL A 173 -9.55 -13.44 7.67
C VAL A 173 -8.89 -12.13 7.27
N GLU A 174 -7.59 -12.18 7.03
CA GLU A 174 -6.84 -11.00 6.58
C GLU A 174 -7.26 -10.56 5.19
N LEU A 175 -7.04 -9.29 4.88
CA LEU A 175 -7.26 -8.73 3.55
C LEU A 175 -6.36 -9.44 2.53
N ASP A 176 -7.00 -10.03 1.52
CA ASP A 176 -6.30 -10.44 0.32
C ASP A 176 -5.86 -9.21 -0.48
N LYS A 177 -4.57 -8.89 -0.41
CA LYS A 177 -3.95 -7.73 -1.08
C LYS A 177 -4.03 -7.83 -2.59
N ASP A 178 -4.03 -9.04 -3.13
CA ASP A 178 -4.10 -9.29 -4.56
C ASP A 178 -5.50 -8.90 -5.08
N VAL A 179 -6.54 -9.38 -4.39
CA VAL A 179 -7.93 -9.01 -4.65
C VAL A 179 -8.17 -7.51 -4.41
N ALA A 180 -7.65 -6.96 -3.31
CA ALA A 180 -7.80 -5.55 -2.97
C ALA A 180 -7.12 -4.62 -3.98
N GLY A 181 -5.94 -5.01 -4.46
CA GLY A 181 -5.20 -4.31 -5.51
C GLY A 181 -5.98 -4.27 -6.82
N LEU A 182 -6.56 -5.41 -7.22
CA LEU A 182 -7.43 -5.45 -8.40
C LEU A 182 -8.64 -4.53 -8.21
N ARG A 183 -9.36 -4.61 -7.10
CA ARG A 183 -10.52 -3.75 -6.80
C ARG A 183 -10.16 -2.26 -6.83
N ALA A 184 -8.98 -1.88 -6.36
CA ALA A 184 -8.51 -0.51 -6.43
C ALA A 184 -8.27 -0.06 -7.88
N LEU A 185 -7.70 -0.95 -8.71
CA LEU A 185 -7.34 -0.69 -10.10
C LEU A 185 -8.56 -0.52 -11.03
N ILE A 186 -9.55 -1.41 -10.93
CA ILE A 186 -10.72 -1.43 -11.84
C ILE A 186 -12.00 -0.89 -11.22
N GLY A 187 -11.99 -0.66 -9.90
CA GLY A 187 -13.16 -0.21 -9.16
C GLY A 187 -14.21 -1.30 -8.95
N ARG A 188 -15.19 -1.01 -8.07
CA ARG A 188 -16.22 -1.97 -7.68
C ARG A 188 -17.13 -2.39 -8.83
N THR A 189 -17.41 -1.49 -9.76
CA THR A 189 -18.32 -1.72 -10.88
C THR A 189 -17.81 -2.80 -11.84
N PHE A 190 -16.53 -2.75 -12.19
CA PHE A 190 -15.93 -3.73 -13.11
C PHE A 190 -15.55 -5.02 -12.39
N TYR A 191 -15.24 -4.97 -11.10
CA TYR A 191 -14.76 -6.12 -10.34
C TYR A 191 -15.67 -7.35 -10.44
N ALA A 192 -17.00 -7.17 -10.30
CA ALA A 192 -17.93 -8.30 -10.39
C ALA A 192 -17.89 -8.99 -11.77
N GLY A 193 -17.74 -8.22 -12.86
CA GLY A 193 -17.63 -8.76 -14.22
C GLY A 193 -16.30 -9.50 -14.45
N PHE A 194 -15.20 -8.94 -13.95
CA PHE A 194 -13.89 -9.59 -13.99
C PHE A 194 -13.90 -10.91 -13.21
N ALA A 195 -14.40 -10.90 -11.98
CA ALA A 195 -14.49 -12.09 -11.12
C ALA A 195 -15.39 -13.18 -11.74
N ALA A 196 -16.50 -12.82 -12.38
CA ALA A 196 -17.37 -13.77 -13.07
C ALA A 196 -16.71 -14.50 -14.25
N LEU A 197 -15.65 -13.92 -14.82
CA LEU A 197 -14.83 -14.54 -15.87
C LEU A 197 -13.56 -15.22 -15.31
N GLY A 198 -13.44 -15.33 -13.98
CA GLY A 198 -12.28 -15.96 -13.32
C GLY A 198 -11.09 -15.04 -13.13
N TYR A 199 -11.27 -13.71 -13.24
CA TYR A 199 -10.24 -12.69 -13.01
C TYR A 199 -10.48 -11.95 -11.69
N ASP A 200 -10.47 -12.66 -10.56
CA ASP A 200 -10.84 -12.13 -9.24
C ASP A 200 -9.67 -11.54 -8.43
N SER A 201 -8.43 -11.71 -8.91
CA SER A 201 -7.19 -11.16 -8.34
C SER A 201 -6.20 -10.67 -9.43
N LEU A 202 -5.17 -9.89 -9.07
CA LEU A 202 -4.10 -9.49 -10.02
C LEU A 202 -3.32 -10.73 -10.50
N GLY A 203 -3.06 -11.69 -9.60
CA GLY A 203 -2.44 -12.97 -9.93
C GLY A 203 -3.24 -13.77 -10.96
N ALA A 204 -4.55 -13.92 -10.75
CA ALA A 204 -5.43 -14.65 -11.66
C ALA A 204 -5.43 -14.07 -13.09
N ILE A 205 -5.35 -12.73 -13.22
CA ILE A 205 -5.23 -12.05 -14.51
C ILE A 205 -3.93 -12.45 -15.24
N LEU A 206 -2.81 -12.52 -14.53
CA LEU A 206 -1.52 -12.85 -15.13
C LEU A 206 -1.39 -14.32 -15.49
N GLU A 207 -1.91 -15.22 -14.66
CA GLU A 207 -1.97 -16.66 -14.96
C GLU A 207 -2.79 -16.94 -16.22
N GLN A 208 -3.84 -16.16 -16.43
CA GLN A 208 -4.76 -16.31 -17.56
C GLN A 208 -4.54 -15.26 -18.66
N ARG A 209 -3.32 -14.71 -18.79
CA ARG A 209 -3.01 -13.56 -19.67
C ARG A 209 -3.55 -13.69 -21.09
N ALA A 210 -3.48 -14.88 -21.70
CA ALA A 210 -3.97 -15.10 -23.06
C ALA A 210 -5.50 -15.00 -23.17
N SER A 211 -6.23 -15.59 -22.22
CA SER A 211 -7.69 -15.47 -22.15
C SER A 211 -8.10 -14.05 -21.79
N PHE A 212 -7.42 -13.43 -20.81
CA PHE A 212 -7.67 -12.06 -20.40
C PHE A 212 -7.59 -11.07 -21.55
N LYS A 213 -6.56 -11.18 -22.41
CA LYS A 213 -6.42 -10.33 -23.61
C LYS A 213 -7.62 -10.44 -24.55
N ARG A 214 -8.20 -11.64 -24.67
CA ARG A 214 -9.41 -11.84 -25.49
C ARG A 214 -10.63 -11.24 -24.81
N ASP A 215 -10.75 -11.33 -23.50
CA ASP A 215 -11.98 -10.95 -22.80
C ASP A 215 -12.01 -9.47 -22.36
N PHE A 216 -10.85 -8.80 -22.27
CA PHE A 216 -10.74 -7.44 -21.74
C PHE A 216 -11.67 -6.44 -22.43
N HIS A 217 -11.81 -6.55 -23.76
CA HIS A 217 -12.68 -5.67 -24.53
C HIS A 217 -14.17 -5.91 -24.25
N LEU A 218 -14.56 -7.15 -23.89
CA LEU A 218 -15.94 -7.47 -23.49
C LEU A 218 -16.30 -6.78 -22.18
N LEU A 219 -15.32 -6.69 -21.26
CA LEU A 219 -15.49 -6.11 -19.94
C LEU A 219 -15.44 -4.59 -19.96
N THR A 220 -14.54 -3.99 -20.75
CA THR A 220 -14.21 -2.54 -20.65
C THR A 220 -14.62 -1.73 -21.87
N ARG A 221 -15.01 -2.37 -22.98
CA ARG A 221 -15.27 -1.77 -24.30
C ARG A 221 -14.04 -1.14 -24.98
N LEU A 222 -12.85 -1.24 -24.36
CA LEU A 222 -11.58 -0.77 -24.90
C LEU A 222 -11.01 -1.81 -25.87
N ARG A 223 -10.42 -1.38 -26.98
CA ARG A 223 -10.07 -2.28 -28.09
C ARG A 223 -8.59 -2.25 -28.47
N GLU A 224 -7.85 -1.23 -28.09
CA GLU A 224 -6.46 -1.12 -28.51
C GLU A 224 -5.60 -2.15 -27.77
N PRO A 225 -4.83 -2.98 -28.50
CA PRO A 225 -3.91 -3.95 -27.89
C PRO A 225 -2.92 -3.29 -26.93
N TYR A 226 -2.52 -2.06 -27.24
CA TYR A 226 -1.62 -1.27 -26.41
C TYR A 226 -2.19 -1.01 -25.02
N THR A 227 -3.47 -0.63 -24.91
CA THR A 227 -4.16 -0.41 -23.63
C THR A 227 -4.15 -1.67 -22.76
N ILE A 228 -4.37 -2.84 -23.39
CA ILE A 228 -4.38 -4.13 -22.70
C ILE A 228 -2.98 -4.46 -22.15
N GLU A 229 -1.93 -4.27 -22.95
CA GLU A 229 -0.55 -4.49 -22.48
C GLU A 229 -0.18 -3.54 -21.35
N LEU A 230 -0.59 -2.27 -21.44
CA LEU A 230 -0.34 -1.28 -20.40
C LEU A 230 -1.07 -1.63 -19.09
N PHE A 231 -2.30 -2.14 -19.20
CA PHE A 231 -3.05 -2.65 -18.06
C PHE A 231 -2.33 -3.84 -17.42
N LEU A 232 -1.93 -4.83 -18.22
CA LEU A 232 -1.19 -6.01 -17.76
C LEU A 232 0.15 -5.64 -17.10
N ASN A 233 0.87 -4.66 -17.65
CA ASN A 233 2.09 -4.13 -17.04
C ASN A 233 1.83 -3.48 -15.67
N THR A 234 0.69 -2.82 -15.53
CA THR A 234 0.25 -2.22 -14.26
C THR A 234 -0.09 -3.32 -13.24
N VAL A 235 -0.83 -4.34 -13.66
CA VAL A 235 -1.14 -5.54 -12.84
C VAL A 235 0.14 -6.20 -12.34
N GLN A 236 1.11 -6.47 -13.22
CA GLN A 236 2.41 -7.04 -12.84
C GLN A 236 3.14 -6.19 -11.80
N LEU A 237 3.24 -4.88 -12.04
CA LEU A 237 3.93 -3.97 -11.13
C LEU A 237 3.30 -3.97 -9.72
N LEU A 238 1.97 -3.98 -9.64
CA LEU A 238 1.24 -4.01 -8.37
C LEU A 238 1.38 -5.36 -7.66
N LEU A 239 1.37 -6.47 -8.40
CA LEU A 239 1.54 -7.80 -7.84
C LEU A 239 2.95 -7.99 -7.25
N ASP A 240 3.99 -7.59 -7.99
CA ASP A 240 5.40 -7.67 -7.52
C ASP A 240 5.60 -6.92 -6.20
N THR A 241 4.87 -5.83 -6.01
CA THR A 241 4.89 -5.03 -4.78
C THR A 241 4.18 -5.74 -3.62
N SER A 242 3.08 -6.42 -3.91
CA SER A 242 2.27 -7.14 -2.92
C SER A 242 2.99 -8.36 -2.35
N VAL A 243 3.74 -9.11 -3.17
CA VAL A 243 4.54 -10.28 -2.76
C VAL A 243 5.70 -9.89 -1.83
N SER A 244 6.28 -8.69 -2.00
CA SER A 244 7.33 -8.22 -1.09
C SER A 244 6.81 -7.91 0.32
N SER A 245 5.51 -7.64 0.46
CA SER A 245 4.85 -7.28 1.73
C SER A 245 4.41 -8.48 2.57
N THR A 246 4.43 -9.69 2.00
CA THR A 246 4.11 -10.96 2.65
C THR A 246 5.35 -11.70 3.16
N LYS A 247 6.54 -11.07 3.06
CA LYS A 247 7.66 -11.49 3.91
C LYS A 247 7.22 -11.32 5.36
N VAL A 248 6.78 -12.44 5.92
CA VAL A 248 6.77 -12.77 7.35
C VAL A 248 7.82 -11.91 8.01
N TRP A 249 7.42 -11.10 9.00
CA TRP A 249 8.35 -10.47 9.93
C TRP A 249 9.33 -11.55 10.32
N ARG A 250 10.52 -11.54 9.72
CA ARG A 250 11.49 -12.56 10.05
C ARG A 250 11.82 -12.20 11.49
N TYR A 251 11.58 -13.15 12.39
CA TYR A 251 12.21 -13.24 13.71
C TYR A 251 13.75 -13.01 13.67
N ALA A 252 14.35 -12.80 12.50
CA ALA A 252 15.76 -12.55 12.23
C ALA A 252 16.22 -11.09 12.39
N ASP A 253 15.36 -10.06 12.39
CA ASP A 253 15.82 -8.67 12.67
C ASP A 253 16.00 -8.39 14.18
N LEU A 254 15.74 -9.41 14.99
CA LEU A 254 15.88 -9.41 16.44
C LEU A 254 17.35 -9.53 16.93
N LEU A 255 18.30 -9.89 16.06
CA LEU A 255 19.73 -10.00 16.42
C LEU A 255 20.54 -8.72 16.17
N HIS A 256 20.00 -7.75 15.43
CA HIS A 256 20.71 -6.52 15.03
C HIS A 256 19.92 -5.23 15.29
N SER A 257 18.93 -5.28 16.19
CA SER A 257 18.24 -4.07 16.66
C SER A 257 19.23 -3.16 17.42
N PRO A 258 19.38 -1.88 17.04
CA PRO A 258 20.19 -0.91 17.79
C PRO A 258 19.56 -0.50 19.13
N HIS A 259 18.35 -0.97 19.43
CA HIS A 259 17.68 -0.75 20.70
C HIS A 259 17.68 -2.05 21.53
N PRO A 260 18.18 -2.02 22.79
CA PRO A 260 18.04 -3.16 23.69
C PRO A 260 16.56 -3.40 23.98
N ARG A 261 16.15 -4.68 23.97
CA ARG A 261 14.76 -5.05 24.25
C ARG A 261 14.39 -4.71 25.71
N PRO A 262 13.09 -4.57 26.05
CA PRO A 262 12.67 -4.23 27.42
C PRO A 262 13.23 -5.15 28.52
N TYR A 263 13.41 -6.44 28.23
CA TYR A 263 14.03 -7.39 29.18
C TYR A 263 15.56 -7.40 29.13
N GLN A 264 16.17 -6.84 28.07
CA GLN A 264 17.61 -6.63 27.95
C GLN A 264 18.03 -5.27 28.53
N GLN A 265 17.09 -4.36 28.76
CA GLN A 265 17.33 -3.01 29.23
C GLN A 265 17.97 -3.01 30.63
N ALA A 266 17.48 -3.87 31.52
CA ALA A 266 18.09 -4.06 32.84
C ALA A 266 19.54 -4.58 32.77
N ALA A 267 19.84 -5.47 31.81
CA ALA A 267 21.21 -5.94 31.61
C ALA A 267 22.09 -4.87 30.96
N PHE A 268 21.55 -4.12 29.99
CA PHE A 268 22.24 -3.03 29.28
C PHE A 268 22.63 -1.90 30.23
N ASP A 269 21.75 -1.50 31.16
CA ASP A 269 22.03 -0.49 32.18
C ASP A 269 23.13 -0.94 33.14
N VAL A 270 23.16 -2.23 33.50
CA VAL A 270 24.23 -2.82 34.31
C VAL A 270 25.57 -2.82 33.58
N PHE A 271 25.61 -3.20 32.30
CA PHE A 271 26.86 -3.20 31.51
C PHE A 271 27.41 -1.80 31.29
N ARG A 272 26.55 -0.80 31.06
CA ARG A 272 26.94 0.60 30.92
C ARG A 272 27.48 1.19 32.23
N GLN A 273 26.89 0.83 33.38
CA GLN A 273 27.44 1.22 34.69
C GLN A 273 28.85 0.66 34.95
N HIS A 274 29.22 -0.43 34.27
CA HIS A 274 30.55 -1.06 34.38
C HIS A 274 31.50 -0.69 33.22
N GLY A 275 31.16 0.32 32.41
CA GLY A 275 32.07 0.89 31.41
C GLY A 275 32.17 0.11 30.10
N TYR A 276 31.21 -0.77 29.80
CA TYR A 276 31.12 -1.40 28.48
C TYR A 276 30.26 -0.54 27.55
N ASP A 277 30.91 0.25 26.68
CA ASP A 277 30.25 0.94 25.58
C ASP A 277 30.22 0.03 24.33
N SER A 278 29.06 -0.03 23.66
CA SER A 278 28.84 -0.86 22.46
C SER A 278 29.71 -0.41 21.28
N ILE A 279 30.41 -1.36 20.63
CA ILE A 279 31.07 -1.20 19.33
C ILE A 279 30.03 -1.06 18.21
#